data_AF-A0A2A2QEK0-F1
#
_entry.id   AF-A0A2A2QEK0-F1
#
_cell.length_a   1.000
_cell.length_b   1.000
_cell.length_c   1.000
_cell.angle_alpha   90.00
_cell.angle_beta   90.00
_cell.angle_gamma   90.00
#
_symmetry.space_group_name_H-M   'P 1'
#
loop_
_entity.id
_entity.type
_entity.pdbx_description
1 polymer ?
#
loop_
_entity_poly.entity_id
_entity_poly.type
_entity_poly.pdbx_seq_one_letter_code
_entity_poly.pdbx_strand_id
1 'polypeptide(L)' 'MRITIDIDEKTLAEVMKFTGETKKGPAVVKAATDFLRRGHVDDFTRRVMAGEFDYPMTNDEMEAADLEDLDAHGADR' A
#
# COMPACT_ATOMS: atom_id res chain seq x y z
N MET A 1 -19.85 5.82 -10.74
CA MET A 1 -21.00 5.12 -10.15
C MET A 1 -21.61 6.02 -9.07
N ARG A 2 -22.94 6.07 -8.91
CA ARG A 2 -23.62 6.84 -7.85
C ARG A 2 -24.49 5.90 -7.04
N ILE A 3 -24.33 5.94 -5.72
CA ILE A 3 -25.08 5.15 -4.75
C ILE A 3 -25.61 6.06 -3.64
N THR A 4 -26.67 5.64 -2.97
CA THR A 4 -27.20 6.29 -1.78
C THR A 4 -26.91 5.37 -0.59
N ILE A 5 -26.35 5.94 0.48
CA ILE A 5 -26.03 5.22 1.71
C ILE A 5 -26.56 6.03 2.89
N ASP A 6 -27.02 5.32 3.92
CA ASP A 6 -27.37 5.93 5.19
C ASP A 6 -26.15 5.92 6.12
N ILE A 7 -25.81 7.08 6.66
CA ILE A 7 -24.70 7.29 7.58
C ILE A 7 -25.14 8.30 8.63
N ASP A 8 -24.84 8.03 9.90
CA ASP A 8 -25.17 8.98 10.95
C ASP A 8 -24.23 10.21 10.87
N GLU A 9 -24.73 11.33 11.40
CA GLU A 9 -24.04 12.61 11.30
C GLU A 9 -22.71 12.63 12.07
N LYS A 10 -22.59 11.86 13.15
CA LYS A 10 -21.36 11.80 13.96
C LYS A 10 -20.26 11.08 13.18
N THR A 11 -20.56 9.90 12.63
CA THR A 11 -19.59 9.17 11.82
C THR A 11 -19.21 9.95 10.57
N LEU A 12 -20.15 10.62 9.90
CA LEU A 12 -19.81 11.47 8.76
C LEU A 12 -18.88 12.63 9.15
N ALA A 13 -19.13 13.29 10.28
CA ALA A 13 -18.27 14.36 10.77
C ALA A 13 -16.85 13.86 11.10
N GLU A 14 -16.74 12.68 11.72
CA GLU A 14 -15.45 12.04 11.98
C GLU A 14 -14.71 11.68 10.69
N VAL A 15 -15.41 11.10 9.71
CA VAL A 15 -14.85 10.77 8.39
C VAL A 15 -14.33 12.03 7.69
N MET A 16 -15.10 13.13 7.71
CA MET A 16 -14.68 14.40 7.12
C MET A 16 -13.46 14.99 7.85
N LYS A 17 -13.43 14.93 9.19
CA LYS A 17 -12.29 15.38 10.00
C LYS A 17 -11.04 14.56 9.71
N PHE A 18 -11.16 13.24 9.65
CA PHE A 18 -10.05 12.32 9.42
C PHE A 18 -9.48 12.45 8.00
N THR A 19 -10.36 12.59 7.01
CA THR A 19 -9.95 12.69 5.60
C THR A 19 -9.49 14.09 5.20
N GLY A 20 -9.82 15.12 5.99
CA GLY A 20 -9.55 16.53 5.67
C GLY A 20 -10.45 17.09 4.56
N GLU A 21 -11.46 16.32 4.13
CA GLU A 21 -12.35 16.70 3.05
C GLU A 21 -13.53 17.54 3.57
N THR A 22 -13.85 18.62 2.87
CA THR A 22 -14.97 19.52 3.22
C THR A 22 -16.30 19.07 2.63
N LYS A 23 -16.28 18.17 1.64
CA LYS A 23 -17.48 17.64 0.98
C LYS A 23 -17.73 16.20 1.41
N LYS A 24 -18.99 15.89 1.70
CA LYS A 24 -19.46 14.56 2.17
C LYS A 24 -19.03 13.42 1.24
N GLY A 25 -19.29 13.54 -0.06
CA GLY A 25 -18.97 12.50 -1.04
C GLY A 25 -17.48 12.17 -1.13
N PRO A 26 -16.61 13.16 -1.39
CA PRO A 26 -15.16 12.97 -1.39
C PRO A 26 -14.61 12.39 -0.07
N ALA A 27 -15.14 12.82 1.08
CA ALA A 27 -14.73 12.28 2.37
C ALA A 27 -14.98 10.76 2.47
N VAL A 28 -16.19 10.32 2.12
CA VAL A 28 -16.53 8.89 2.17
C VAL A 28 -15.72 8.07 1.18
N VAL A 29 -15.54 8.58 -0.05
CA VAL A 29 -14.74 7.89 -1.08
C VAL A 29 -13.28 7.73 -0.65
N LYS A 30 -12.69 8.79 -0.08
CA LYS A 30 -11.32 8.78 0.41
C LYS A 30 -11.15 7.81 1.57
N ALA A 31 -12.04 7.86 2.57
CA ALA A 31 -12.02 6.94 3.70
C ALA A 31 -12.14 5.47 3.26
N ALA A 32 -13.04 5.16 2.33
CA ALA A 32 -13.18 3.80 1.80
C ALA A 32 -11.93 3.34 1.05
N THR A 33 -11.33 4.22 0.25
CA THR A 33 -10.09 3.92 -0.50
C THR A 33 -8.92 3.65 0.45
N ASP A 34 -8.77 4.48 1.49
CA ASP A 34 -7.69 4.33 2.46
C ASP A 34 -7.89 3.09 3.35
N PHE A 35 -9.13 2.73 3.67
CA PHE A 35 -9.44 1.48 4.37
C PHE A 35 -9.01 0.26 3.55
N LEU A 36 -9.34 0.22 2.26
CA LEU A 36 -8.91 -0.86 1.36
C LEU A 36 -7.39 -0.93 1.24
N ARG A 37 -6.71 0.21 1.10
CA ARG A 37 -5.24 0.26 1.05
C ARG A 37 -4.60 -0.36 2.28
N ARG A 38 -5.10 -0.04 3.48
CA ARG A 38 -4.60 -0.62 4.73
C ARG A 38 -4.82 -2.13 4.77
N GLY A 39 -6.01 -2.59 4.40
CA GLY A 39 -6.30 -4.02 4.32
C GLY A 39 -5.39 -4.76 3.32
N HIS A 40 -5.06 -4.14 2.19
CA HIS A 40 -4.11 -4.71 1.23
C HIS A 40 -2.69 -4.77 1.76
N VAL A 41 -2.24 -3.76 2.51
CA VAL A 41 -0.93 -3.78 3.17
C VAL A 41 -0.87 -4.92 4.20
N ASP A 42 -1.88 -5.04 5.05
CA ASP A 42 -1.94 -6.09 6.08
C ASP A 42 -1.94 -7.50 5.45
N ASP A 43 -2.73 -7.70 4.39
CA ASP A 43 -2.76 -8.98 3.67
C ASP A 43 -1.43 -9.27 2.98
N PHE A 44 -0.83 -8.28 2.32
CA PHE A 44 0.47 -8.42 1.68
C PHE A 44 1.55 -8.80 2.70
N THR A 45 1.65 -8.08 3.82
CA THR A 45 2.63 -8.37 4.87
C THR A 45 2.42 -9.77 5.44
N ARG A 46 1.16 -10.19 5.68
CA ARG A 46 0.86 -11.55 6.14
C ARG A 46 1.40 -12.60 5.17
N ARG A 47 1.19 -12.43 3.87
CA ARG A 47 1.65 -13.36 2.82
C ARG A 47 3.17 -13.40 2.73
N VAL A 48 3.85 -12.26 2.86
CA VAL A 48 5.32 -12.18 2.92
C VAL A 48 5.84 -12.96 4.12
N MET A 49 5.28 -12.74 5.31
CA MET A 49 5.72 -13.43 6.54
C MET A 49 5.42 -14.93 6.54
N ALA A 50 4.37 -15.35 5.82
CA ALA A 50 4.04 -16.76 5.64
C ALA A 50 4.93 -17.46 4.58
N GLY A 51 5.81 -16.74 3.89
CA GLY A 51 6.64 -17.29 2.83
C GLY A 51 5.84 -17.73 1.61
N GLU A 52 4.65 -17.14 1.38
CA GLU A 52 3.77 -17.51 0.26
C GLU A 52 4.25 -16.93 -1.09
N PHE A 53 5.36 -16.20 -1.11
CA PHE A 53 5.93 -15.63 -2.32
C PHE A 53 7.06 -16.51 -2.85
N ASP A 54 6.93 -16.89 -4.13
CA ASP A 54 7.99 -17.55 -4.89
C ASP A 54 8.92 -16.47 -5.45
N TYR A 55 10.00 -16.20 -4.72
CA TYR A 55 10.99 -15.22 -5.13
C TYR A 55 11.88 -15.81 -6.23
N PRO A 56 12.13 -15.07 -7.33
CA PRO A 56 12.85 -15.60 -8.49
C PRO A 56 14.33 -15.91 -8.21
N MET A 57 14.87 -15.41 -7.10
CA MET A 57 16.23 -15.61 -6.64
C MET A 57 16.26 -15.53 -5.11
N THR A 58 17.21 -16.23 -4.52
CA THR A 58 17.51 -16.15 -3.08
C THR A 58 18.22 -14.84 -2.75
N ASN A 59 18.29 -14.50 -1.46
CA ASN A 59 19.02 -13.32 -1.01
C ASN A 59 20.50 -13.37 -1.42
N ASP A 60 21.15 -14.53 -1.27
CA ASP A 60 22.57 -14.71 -1.60
C ASP A 60 22.83 -14.51 -3.10
N GLU A 61 21.94 -15.00 -3.97
CA GLU A 61 22.01 -14.80 -5.42
C GLU A 61 21.77 -13.34 -5.81
N MET A 62 20.89 -12.63 -5.10
CA MET A 62 20.62 -11.20 -5.32
C MET A 62 21.83 -10.34 -4.91
N GLU A 63 22.43 -10.62 -3.75
CA GLU A 63 23.61 -9.90 -3.27
C GLU A 63 24.84 -10.13 -4.17
N ALA A 64 25.01 -11.34 -4.69
CA ALA A 64 26.06 -11.63 -5.66
C ALA A 64 25.87 -10.86 -6.98
N ALA A 65 24.64 -10.79 -7.50
CA ALA A 65 24.33 -10.03 -8.71
C ALA A 65 24.58 -8.52 -8.53
N ASP A 66 24.21 -7.95 -7.38
CA ASP A 66 24.46 -6.54 -7.07
C ASP A 66 25.98 -6.22 -6.99
N LEU A 67 26.78 -7.13 -6.43
CA LEU A 67 28.24 -7.01 -6.38
C LEU A 67 28.87 -7.06 -7.80
N GLU A 68 28.40 -7.97 -8.65
CA GLU A 68 28.86 -8.07 -10.05
C GLU A 68 28.54 -6.80 -10.85
N ASP A 69 27.36 -6.21 -10.67
CA ASP A 69 26.97 -4.95 -11.32
C ASP A 69 27.80 -3.75 -10.84
N LEU A 70 28.15 -3.69 -9.56
CA LEU A 70 29.02 -2.65 -8.99
C LEU A 70 30.46 -2.76 -9.53
N ASP A 71 30.99 -3.97 -9.65
CA ASP A 71 32.31 -4.22 -10.23
C ASP A 71 32.36 -3.89 -11.73
N ALA A 72 31.26 -4.14 -12.46
CA ALA A 72 31.13 -3.81 -13.88
C ALA A 72 31.07 -2.29 -14.17
N HIS A 73 30.52 -1.49 -13.25
CA HIS A 73 30.42 -0.03 -13.39
C HIS A 73 31.52 0.76 -12.65
N GLY A 74 32.29 0.11 -11.77
CA GLY A 74 33.47 0.68 -11.11
C GLY A 74 34.73 0.74 -11.99
N ALA A 75 34.76 0.02 -13.12
CA ALA A 75 35.91 -0.05 -14.02
C ALA A 75 36.01 1.12 -15.05
N ASP A 76 35.04 2.04 -15.06
CA ASP A 76 34.96 3.16 -16.02
C ASP A 76 35.16 4.56 -15.37
N ARG A 77 35.90 4.64 -14.24
CA ARG A 77 36.40 5.91 -13.67
C ARG A 77 37.88 5.85 -13.32
#